data_AF-A0A951T7R5-F1
#
_entry.id   AF-A0A951T7R5-F1
#
_cell.length_a   1.000
_cell.length_b   1.000
_cell.length_c   1.000
_cell.angle_alpha   90.00
_cell.angle_beta   90.00
_cell.angle_gamma   90.00
#
_symmetry.space_group_name_H-M   'P 1'
#
loop_
_entity.id
_entity.type
_entity.pdbx_description
1 polymer ?
#
loop_
_entity_poly.entity_id
_entity_poly.type
_entity_poly.pdbx_seq_one_letter_code
_entity_poly.pdbx_strand_id
1 'polypeptide(L)'
;MARPRKTFMVDEKELIHTPKNDLQRLWMHMQENLPLYIGGVVFIAVCVVAGILVRVAGASSERETMSRYAQAMLVEEPAERLTQLGELAPDAGKWTAEVVYVMGETAIEANDLEKARQAFERVGKEFAKSPYAARALDGIAFIEESAGNYQAALDAYQRVMNEYPTDFIARRKLYDIGRMQEKLGLLTEAATSYESQQERFPDSSVANKAEQALAKLKAANPELFPEPVAETPAAEAAPAAEAAPAAEAAPAPEAAPAAEAAPAAEAAPAAEAAPAAEAAP
;
A
#
# COMPACT_ATOMS: atom_id res chain seq x y z
N MET A 1 19.99 88.11 -49.80
CA MET A 1 21.08 87.17 -50.14
C MET A 1 20.93 85.95 -49.25
N ALA A 2 20.45 84.85 -49.82
CA ALA A 2 20.16 83.60 -49.13
C ALA A 2 21.46 82.80 -48.88
N ARG A 3 21.63 82.28 -47.65
CA ARG A 3 22.72 81.36 -47.29
C ARG A 3 22.23 79.91 -47.50
N PRO A 4 23.03 79.02 -48.12
CA PRO A 4 22.58 77.67 -48.44
C PRO A 4 22.53 76.75 -47.21
N ARG A 5 21.50 75.90 -47.18
CA ARG A 5 21.25 74.84 -46.18
C ARG A 5 22.36 73.78 -46.25
N LYS A 6 22.96 73.46 -45.10
CA LYS A 6 23.77 72.25 -44.93
C LYS A 6 22.84 71.04 -44.92
N THR A 7 22.92 70.22 -45.94
CA THR A 7 22.41 68.85 -45.98
C THR A 7 23.19 68.04 -44.95
N PHE A 8 22.50 67.55 -43.91
CA PHE A 8 23.01 66.47 -43.09
C PHE A 8 23.00 65.21 -43.95
N MET A 9 24.16 64.85 -44.50
CA MET A 9 24.41 63.49 -44.96
C MET A 9 24.44 62.62 -43.71
N VAL A 10 23.34 61.91 -43.46
CA VAL A 10 23.37 60.72 -42.61
C VAL A 10 24.24 59.72 -43.35
N ASP A 11 25.30 59.27 -42.69
CA ASP A 11 26.25 58.29 -43.21
C ASP A 11 25.48 57.03 -43.64
N GLU A 12 25.30 56.84 -44.95
CA GLU A 12 24.61 55.71 -45.57
C GLU A 12 25.44 54.41 -45.51
N LYS A 13 26.44 54.37 -44.61
CA LYS A 13 27.33 53.23 -44.39
C LYS A 13 27.00 52.41 -43.13
N GLU A 14 26.07 52.85 -42.29
CA GLU A 14 25.67 52.08 -41.09
C GLU A 14 24.41 51.20 -41.28
N LEU A 15 23.82 51.16 -42.48
CA LEU A 15 22.54 50.46 -42.73
C LEU A 15 22.64 49.19 -43.58
N ILE A 16 23.84 48.64 -43.75
CA ILE A 16 24.05 47.38 -44.48
C ILE A 16 24.52 46.31 -43.50
N HIS A 17 23.66 45.85 -42.59
CA HIS A 17 23.69 44.50 -42.00
C HIS A 17 22.63 44.32 -40.90
N THR A 18 21.40 44.84 -41.08
CA THR A 18 20.28 44.39 -40.25
C THR A 18 19.54 43.28 -41.00
N PRO A 19 19.71 42.00 -40.60
CA PRO A 19 19.03 40.88 -41.26
C PRO A 19 17.52 41.05 -41.16
N LYS A 20 16.85 40.94 -42.32
CA LYS A 20 15.42 41.23 -42.51
C LYS A 20 14.49 40.10 -42.04
N ASN A 21 15.02 38.89 -41.81
CA ASN A 21 14.28 37.71 -41.35
C ASN A 21 15.06 36.95 -40.26
N ASP A 22 14.35 36.32 -39.30
CA ASP A 22 14.96 35.55 -38.20
C ASP A 22 15.83 34.37 -38.69
N LEU A 23 15.46 33.78 -39.84
CA LEU A 23 16.26 32.76 -40.51
C LEU A 23 17.62 33.29 -40.99
N GLN A 24 17.68 34.53 -41.48
CA GLN A 24 18.95 35.13 -41.91
C GLN A 24 19.84 35.47 -40.71
N ARG A 25 19.24 35.88 -39.57
CA ARG A 25 19.95 36.05 -38.28
C ARG A 25 20.56 34.74 -37.81
N LEU A 26 19.76 33.67 -37.82
CA LEU A 26 20.20 32.34 -37.43
C LEU A 26 21.32 31.84 -38.35
N TRP A 27 21.21 32.10 -39.65
CA TRP A 27 22.20 31.67 -40.63
C TRP A 27 23.54 32.40 -40.48
N MET A 28 23.52 33.72 -40.28
CA MET A 28 24.74 34.49 -39.97
C MET A 28 25.36 34.03 -38.64
N HIS A 29 24.54 33.84 -37.59
CA HIS A 29 25.02 33.39 -36.29
C HIS A 29 25.64 31.98 -36.35
N MET A 30 25.08 31.07 -37.17
CA MET A 30 25.68 29.75 -37.42
C MET A 30 27.00 29.84 -38.17
N GLN A 31 27.13 30.76 -39.13
CA GLN A 31 28.35 30.93 -39.90
C GLN A 31 29.47 31.53 -39.03
N GLU A 32 29.15 32.48 -38.14
CA GLU A 32 30.11 33.10 -37.21
C GLU A 32 30.46 32.18 -36.03
N ASN A 33 29.51 31.37 -35.55
CA ASN A 33 29.67 30.50 -34.38
C ASN A 33 29.63 29.01 -34.73
N LEU A 34 30.08 28.64 -35.93
CA LEU A 34 30.15 27.26 -36.41
C LEU A 34 30.76 26.26 -35.39
N PRO A 35 31.86 26.55 -34.67
CA PRO A 35 32.42 25.61 -33.68
C PRO A 35 31.46 25.30 -32.52
N LEU A 36 30.59 26.24 -32.13
CA LEU A 36 29.61 26.04 -31.05
C LEU A 36 28.55 25.00 -31.44
N TYR A 37 28.03 25.09 -32.67
CA TYR A 37 27.02 24.16 -33.17
C TYR A 37 27.61 22.76 -33.42
N ILE A 38 28.84 22.67 -33.92
CA ILE A 38 29.57 21.40 -34.04
C ILE A 38 29.77 20.78 -32.64
N GLY A 39 30.19 21.58 -31.66
CA GLY A 39 30.31 21.15 -30.27
C GLY A 39 28.99 20.63 -29.70
N GLY A 40 27.86 21.32 -29.97
CA GLY A 40 26.52 20.88 -29.57
C GLY A 40 26.10 19.55 -30.19
N VAL A 41 26.33 19.35 -31.50
CA VAL A 41 26.02 18.08 -32.18
C VAL A 41 26.89 16.93 -31.65
N VAL A 42 28.19 17.17 -31.43
CA VAL A 42 29.09 16.19 -30.82
C VAL A 42 28.65 15.84 -29.40
N PHE A 43 28.26 16.83 -28.60
CA PHE A 43 27.74 16.62 -27.26
C PHE A 43 26.48 15.74 -27.27
N ILE A 44 25.51 16.06 -28.14
CA ILE A 44 24.30 15.24 -28.31
C ILE A 44 24.66 13.82 -28.73
N ALA A 45 25.57 13.65 -29.69
CA ALA A 45 26.02 12.34 -30.15
C ALA A 45 26.67 11.53 -29.01
N VAL A 46 27.52 12.16 -28.19
CA VAL A 46 28.11 11.55 -26.99
C VAL A 46 27.03 11.15 -25.98
N CYS A 47 26.04 12.00 -25.71
CA CYS A 47 24.93 11.67 -24.84
C CYS A 47 24.10 10.48 -25.36
N VAL A 48 23.85 10.40 -26.67
CA VAL A 48 23.13 9.28 -27.29
C VAL A 48 23.93 8.00 -27.17
N VAL A 49 25.23 8.02 -27.48
CA VAL A 49 26.11 6.84 -27.33
C VAL A 49 26.19 6.41 -25.88
N ALA A 50 26.36 7.33 -24.93
CA ALA A 50 26.34 7.05 -23.50
C ALA A 50 25.00 6.42 -23.06
N GLY A 51 23.87 6.95 -23.53
CA GLY A 51 22.54 6.39 -23.25
C GLY A 51 22.37 4.97 -23.81
N ILE A 52 22.86 4.71 -25.01
CA ILE A 52 22.86 3.36 -25.62
C ILE A 52 23.73 2.41 -24.79
N LEU A 53 24.94 2.83 -24.39
CA LEU A 53 25.84 2.01 -23.58
C LEU A 53 25.22 1.65 -22.22
N VAL A 54 24.61 2.62 -21.53
CA VAL A 54 23.90 2.37 -20.26
C VAL A 54 22.73 1.40 -20.47
N ARG A 55 21.95 1.57 -21.54
CA ARG A 55 20.83 0.66 -21.87
C ARG A 55 21.31 -0.76 -22.16
N VAL A 56 22.38 -0.92 -22.93
CA VAL A 56 22.93 -2.24 -23.27
C VAL A 56 23.52 -2.91 -22.04
N ALA A 57 24.28 -2.19 -21.21
CA ALA A 57 24.84 -2.72 -19.96
C ALA A 57 23.74 -3.13 -18.96
N GLY A 58 22.69 -2.32 -18.80
CA GLY A 58 21.55 -2.68 -17.97
C GLY A 58 20.81 -3.91 -18.50
N ALA A 59 20.58 -3.99 -19.81
CA ALA A 59 19.90 -5.14 -20.42
C ALA A 59 20.71 -6.44 -20.36
N SER A 60 22.05 -6.38 -20.42
CA SER A 60 22.89 -7.58 -20.24
C SER A 60 22.87 -8.07 -18.80
N SER A 61 23.01 -7.16 -17.84
CA SER A 61 22.97 -7.50 -16.41
C SER A 61 21.62 -8.10 -16.01
N GLU A 62 20.49 -7.53 -16.47
CA GLU A 62 19.17 -8.07 -16.17
C GLU A 62 18.98 -9.50 -16.71
N ARG A 63 19.45 -9.79 -17.93
CA ARG A 63 19.35 -11.14 -18.52
C ARG A 63 20.19 -12.14 -17.75
N GLU A 64 21.36 -11.73 -17.28
CA GLU A 64 22.24 -12.56 -16.46
C GLU A 64 21.59 -12.89 -15.12
N THR A 65 21.06 -11.88 -14.40
CA THR A 65 20.34 -12.06 -13.14
C THR A 65 19.16 -13.02 -13.30
N MET A 66 18.34 -12.84 -14.33
CA MET A 66 17.21 -13.74 -14.61
C MET A 66 17.65 -15.17 -14.91
N SER A 67 18.76 -15.34 -15.64
CA SER A 67 19.29 -16.67 -15.96
C SER A 67 19.82 -17.37 -14.71
N ARG A 68 20.57 -16.66 -13.85
CA ARG A 68 21.07 -17.18 -12.57
C ARG A 68 19.92 -17.50 -11.61
N TYR A 69 18.91 -16.64 -11.54
CA TYR A 69 17.72 -16.89 -10.75
C TYR A 69 16.99 -18.16 -11.21
N ALA A 70 16.76 -18.30 -12.51
CA ALA A 70 16.12 -19.48 -13.07
C ALA A 70 16.94 -20.76 -12.82
N GLN A 71 18.27 -20.69 -12.94
CA GLN A 71 19.16 -21.82 -12.60
C GLN A 71 19.07 -22.20 -11.13
N ALA A 72 19.09 -21.22 -10.21
CA ALA A 72 18.92 -21.48 -8.79
C ALA A 72 17.58 -22.15 -8.49
N MET A 73 16.49 -21.73 -9.14
CA MET A 73 15.17 -22.35 -8.97
C MET A 73 15.04 -23.77 -9.53
N LEU A 74 15.98 -24.22 -10.36
CA LEU A 74 16.06 -25.60 -10.84
C LEU A 74 16.86 -26.51 -9.89
N VAL A 75 17.55 -25.95 -8.90
CA VAL A 75 18.30 -26.71 -7.91
C VAL A 75 17.31 -27.38 -6.95
N GLU A 76 17.27 -28.71 -6.96
CA GLU A 76 16.36 -29.50 -6.13
C GLU A 76 16.71 -29.41 -4.64
N GLU A 77 18.00 -29.39 -4.30
CA GLU A 77 18.47 -29.36 -2.92
C GLU A 77 18.28 -27.95 -2.32
N PRO A 78 17.46 -27.79 -1.26
CA PRO A 78 17.12 -26.47 -0.73
C PRO A 78 18.32 -25.67 -0.19
N ALA A 79 19.30 -26.31 0.45
CA ALA A 79 20.44 -25.58 1.02
C ALA A 79 21.38 -25.01 -0.06
N GLU A 80 21.59 -25.75 -1.15
CA GLU A 80 22.33 -25.33 -2.33
C GLU A 80 21.58 -24.21 -3.05
N ARG A 81 20.27 -24.37 -3.29
CA ARG A 81 19.42 -23.33 -3.87
C ARG A 81 19.49 -22.05 -3.04
N LEU A 82 19.40 -22.15 -1.72
CA LEU A 82 19.49 -21.00 -0.81
C LEU A 82 20.85 -20.29 -0.93
N THR A 83 21.93 -21.05 -1.08
CA THR A 83 23.28 -20.51 -1.28
C THR A 83 23.38 -19.74 -2.59
N GLN A 84 22.91 -20.33 -3.70
CA GLN A 84 22.91 -19.66 -5.02
C GLN A 84 22.04 -18.39 -5.02
N LEU A 85 20.88 -18.41 -4.36
CA LEU A 85 20.03 -17.23 -4.21
C LEU A 85 20.70 -16.15 -3.35
N GLY A 86 21.41 -16.54 -2.29
CA GLY A 86 22.18 -15.62 -1.44
C GLY A 86 23.30 -14.91 -2.19
N GLU A 87 24.01 -15.60 -3.07
CA GLU A 87 25.03 -15.03 -3.95
C GLU A 87 24.45 -14.13 -5.05
N LEU A 88 23.18 -14.33 -5.41
CA LEU A 88 22.48 -13.53 -6.42
C LEU A 88 21.89 -12.24 -5.85
N ALA A 89 21.40 -12.28 -4.60
CA ALA A 89 20.58 -11.21 -4.01
C ALA A 89 21.22 -9.80 -4.05
N PRO A 90 22.54 -9.62 -3.80
CA PRO A 90 23.16 -8.29 -3.84
C PRO A 90 23.08 -7.60 -5.20
N ASP A 91 23.15 -8.38 -6.30
CA ASP A 91 23.19 -7.87 -7.67
C ASP A 91 21.84 -8.01 -8.40
N ALA A 92 20.79 -8.45 -7.69
CA ALA A 92 19.49 -8.73 -8.29
C ALA A 92 18.70 -7.46 -8.70
N GLY A 93 19.12 -6.28 -8.27
CA GLY A 93 18.52 -4.99 -8.64
C GLY A 93 17.02 -4.93 -8.34
N LYS A 94 16.19 -4.74 -9.37
CA LYS A 94 14.72 -4.70 -9.21
C LYS A 94 14.11 -6.01 -8.71
N TRP A 95 14.83 -7.13 -8.83
CA TRP A 95 14.39 -8.46 -8.42
C TRP A 95 14.82 -8.81 -6.99
N THR A 96 15.61 -7.97 -6.31
CA THR A 96 16.13 -8.30 -4.97
C THR A 96 15.01 -8.61 -3.97
N ALA A 97 13.87 -7.92 -4.02
CA ALA A 97 12.73 -8.21 -3.15
C ALA A 97 12.17 -9.63 -3.35
N GLU A 98 12.08 -10.08 -4.61
CA GLU A 98 11.63 -11.43 -4.95
C GLU A 98 12.66 -12.46 -4.52
N VAL A 99 13.94 -12.27 -4.88
CA VAL A 99 15.03 -13.19 -4.54
C VAL A 99 15.11 -13.38 -3.03
N VAL A 100 15.08 -12.30 -2.25
CA VAL A 100 15.13 -12.37 -0.78
C VAL A 100 13.88 -13.03 -0.21
N TYR A 101 12.69 -12.79 -0.78
CA TYR A 101 11.49 -13.52 -0.36
C TYR A 101 11.62 -15.03 -0.61
N VAL A 102 12.08 -15.42 -1.80
CA VAL A 102 12.26 -16.83 -2.17
C VAL A 102 13.38 -17.50 -1.39
N MET A 103 14.41 -16.75 -0.97
CA MET A 103 15.38 -17.24 0.02
C MET A 103 14.68 -17.62 1.32
N GLY A 104 13.70 -16.83 1.77
CA GLY A 104 12.90 -17.15 2.96
C GLY A 104 12.11 -18.44 2.82
N GLU A 105 11.40 -18.62 1.70
CA GLU A 105 10.66 -19.85 1.39
C GLU A 105 11.60 -21.07 1.27
N THR A 106 12.71 -20.91 0.55
CA THR A 106 13.72 -21.97 0.38
C THR A 106 14.35 -22.36 1.72
N ALA A 107 14.57 -21.40 2.62
CA ALA A 107 15.10 -21.67 3.95
C ALA A 107 14.10 -22.43 4.83
N ILE A 108 12.78 -22.19 4.69
CA ILE A 108 11.75 -23.04 5.31
C ILE A 108 11.87 -24.47 4.78
N GLU A 109 12.00 -24.66 3.46
CA GLU A 109 12.16 -25.98 2.84
C GLU A 109 13.44 -26.69 3.31
N ALA A 110 14.51 -25.93 3.55
CA ALA A 110 15.77 -26.42 4.12
C ALA A 110 15.69 -26.68 5.65
N ASN A 111 14.55 -26.42 6.28
CA ASN A 111 14.35 -26.46 7.73
C ASN A 111 15.30 -25.53 8.52
N ASP A 112 15.79 -24.46 7.87
CA ASP A 112 16.61 -23.40 8.46
C ASP A 112 15.72 -22.18 8.77
N LEU A 113 14.91 -22.31 9.83
CA LEU A 113 13.91 -21.30 10.22
C LEU A 113 14.52 -19.95 10.59
N GLU A 114 15.77 -19.94 11.04
CA GLU A 114 16.47 -18.72 11.40
C GLU A 114 16.84 -17.92 10.15
N LYS A 115 17.40 -18.56 9.12
CA LYS A 115 17.62 -17.89 7.82
C LYS A 115 16.31 -17.47 7.17
N ALA A 116 15.26 -18.28 7.30
CA ALA A 116 13.94 -17.93 6.77
C ALA A 116 13.42 -16.62 7.38
N ARG A 117 13.48 -16.53 8.71
CA ARG A 117 13.12 -15.33 9.46
C ARG A 117 13.92 -14.12 9.00
N GLN A 118 15.26 -14.22 8.96
CA GLN A 118 16.12 -13.11 8.56
C GLN A 118 15.79 -12.60 7.15
N ALA A 119 15.52 -13.52 6.22
CA ALA A 119 15.13 -13.17 4.85
C ALA A 119 13.77 -12.44 4.82
N PHE A 120 12.74 -12.95 5.51
CA PHE A 120 11.43 -12.30 5.56
C PHE A 120 11.45 -10.95 6.28
N GLU A 121 12.20 -10.83 7.38
CA GLU A 121 12.40 -9.56 8.08
C GLU A 121 13.08 -8.52 7.18
N ARG A 122 14.05 -8.95 6.38
CA ARG A 122 14.68 -8.10 5.38
C ARG A 122 13.68 -7.63 4.32
N VAL A 123 12.77 -8.49 3.85
CA VAL A 123 11.67 -8.06 2.96
C VAL A 123 10.82 -6.98 3.61
N GLY A 124 10.39 -7.18 4.85
CA GLY A 124 9.59 -6.19 5.58
C GLY A 124 10.32 -4.86 5.80
N LYS A 125 11.62 -4.89 6.05
CA LYS A 125 12.43 -3.70 6.35
C LYS A 125 12.86 -2.91 5.13
N GLU A 126 13.34 -3.60 4.09
CA GLU A 126 13.92 -2.98 2.90
C GLU A 126 12.90 -2.85 1.76
N PHE A 127 11.90 -3.72 1.72
CA PHE A 127 10.98 -3.88 0.60
C PHE A 127 9.50 -3.87 1.03
N ALA A 128 9.15 -3.07 2.04
CA ALA A 128 7.80 -2.97 2.63
C ALA A 128 6.66 -2.70 1.62
N LYS A 129 6.97 -2.03 0.50
CA LYS A 129 5.99 -1.72 -0.56
C LYS A 129 5.97 -2.76 -1.69
N SER A 130 6.83 -3.77 -1.63
CA SER A 130 6.89 -4.82 -2.64
C SER A 130 5.69 -5.75 -2.53
N PRO A 131 5.31 -6.45 -3.62
CA PRO A 131 4.23 -7.44 -3.58
C PRO A 131 4.58 -8.67 -2.71
N TYR A 132 5.77 -8.73 -2.11
CA TYR A 132 6.23 -9.83 -1.25
C TYR A 132 6.12 -9.51 0.24
N ALA A 133 5.93 -8.23 0.63
CA ALA A 133 5.95 -7.81 2.03
C ALA A 133 4.86 -8.49 2.87
N ALA A 134 3.64 -8.58 2.36
CA ALA A 134 2.54 -9.27 3.03
C ALA A 134 2.81 -10.77 3.22
N ARG A 135 3.36 -11.44 2.19
CA ARG A 135 3.70 -12.87 2.25
C ARG A 135 4.89 -13.15 3.16
N ALA A 136 5.89 -12.25 3.19
CA ALA A 136 7.03 -12.36 4.08
C ALA A 136 6.58 -12.25 5.55
N LEU A 137 5.70 -11.29 5.87
CA LEU A 137 5.14 -11.17 7.21
C LEU A 137 4.29 -12.39 7.59
N ASP A 138 3.55 -12.97 6.64
CA ASP A 138 2.85 -14.25 6.83
C ASP A 138 3.83 -15.40 7.09
N GLY A 139 4.97 -15.43 6.39
CA GLY A 139 6.05 -16.38 6.63
C GLY A 139 6.65 -16.27 8.03
N ILE A 140 6.83 -15.05 8.56
CA ILE A 140 7.24 -14.83 9.96
C ILE A 140 6.19 -15.41 10.91
N ALA A 141 4.90 -15.15 10.67
CA ALA A 141 3.82 -15.69 11.49
C ALA A 141 3.81 -17.23 11.50
N PHE A 142 4.03 -17.85 10.33
CA PHE A 142 4.18 -19.31 10.20
C PHE A 142 5.37 -19.84 11.01
N ILE A 143 6.52 -19.16 10.97
CA ILE A 143 7.70 -19.55 11.74
C ILE A 143 7.38 -19.48 13.24
N GLU A 144 6.76 -18.39 13.72
CA GLU A 144 6.36 -18.27 15.13
C GLU A 144 5.35 -19.34 15.56
N GLU A 145 4.36 -19.63 14.69
CA GLU A 145 3.38 -20.69 14.93
C GLU A 145 4.08 -22.05 15.07
N SER A 146 5.03 -22.35 14.18
CA SER A 146 5.80 -23.60 14.21
C SER A 146 6.70 -23.73 15.44
N ALA A 147 7.17 -22.60 15.98
CA ALA A 147 7.93 -22.53 17.23
C ALA A 147 7.05 -22.64 18.49
N GLY A 148 5.72 -22.63 18.35
CA GLY A 148 4.77 -22.63 19.46
C GLY A 148 4.58 -21.25 20.11
N ASN A 149 5.14 -20.20 19.52
CA ASN A 149 5.00 -18.82 19.98
C ASN A 149 3.68 -18.23 19.49
N TYR A 150 2.55 -18.81 19.92
CA TYR A 150 1.22 -18.50 19.38
C TYR A 150 0.83 -17.03 19.51
N GLN A 151 1.29 -16.33 20.55
CA GLN A 151 1.05 -14.89 20.69
C GLN A 151 1.78 -14.08 19.61
N ALA A 152 3.05 -14.39 19.34
CA ALA A 152 3.82 -13.72 18.29
C ALA A 152 3.25 -14.01 16.90
N ALA A 153 2.79 -15.25 16.67
CA ALA A 153 2.10 -15.62 15.43
C ALA A 153 0.78 -14.84 15.26
N LEU A 154 -0.03 -14.75 16.31
CA LEU A 154 -1.27 -13.97 16.34
C LEU A 154 -1.00 -12.49 15.97
N ASP A 155 -0.03 -11.87 16.63
CA ASP A 155 0.34 -10.48 16.39
C ASP A 155 0.78 -10.26 14.93
N ALA A 156 1.57 -11.19 14.38
CA ALA A 156 2.02 -11.14 12.99
C ALA A 156 0.85 -11.30 11.99
N TYR A 157 -0.07 -12.26 12.20
CA TYR A 157 -1.25 -12.41 11.33
C TYR A 157 -2.19 -11.19 11.38
N GLN A 158 -2.36 -10.58 12.56
CA GLN A 158 -3.11 -9.32 12.69
C GLN A 158 -2.44 -8.18 11.92
N ARG A 159 -1.10 -8.08 12.00
CA ARG A 159 -0.35 -7.10 11.21
C ARG A 159 -0.51 -7.31 9.71
N VAL A 160 -0.56 -8.55 9.22
CA VAL A 160 -0.86 -8.82 7.79
C VAL A 160 -2.20 -8.17 7.39
N MET A 161 -3.25 -8.32 8.21
CA MET A 161 -4.56 -7.74 7.92
C MET A 161 -4.57 -6.20 8.00
N ASN A 162 -3.83 -5.63 8.94
CA ASN A 162 -3.84 -4.19 9.23
C ASN A 162 -2.93 -3.40 8.28
N GLU A 163 -1.73 -3.92 7.98
CA GLU A 163 -0.73 -3.28 7.14
C GLU A 163 -0.99 -3.54 5.65
N TYR A 164 -1.58 -4.68 5.28
CA TYR A 164 -1.81 -5.08 3.89
C TYR A 164 -3.28 -5.46 3.61
N PRO A 165 -4.28 -4.60 3.95
CA PRO A 165 -5.70 -4.96 3.91
C PRO A 165 -6.24 -5.26 2.51
N THR A 166 -5.58 -4.79 1.45
CA THR A 166 -5.97 -5.02 0.06
C THR A 166 -5.31 -6.27 -0.55
N ASP A 167 -4.29 -6.83 0.11
CA ASP A 167 -3.61 -8.03 -0.37
C ASP A 167 -4.56 -9.24 -0.29
N PHE A 168 -4.48 -10.13 -1.26
CA PHE A 168 -5.29 -11.33 -1.30
C PHE A 168 -5.06 -12.24 -0.08
N ILE A 169 -3.87 -12.20 0.52
CA ILE A 169 -3.56 -12.99 1.71
C ILE A 169 -4.31 -12.49 2.96
N ALA A 170 -4.57 -11.20 3.08
CA ALA A 170 -5.31 -10.65 4.23
C ALA A 170 -6.73 -11.23 4.35
N ARG A 171 -7.33 -11.62 3.22
CA ARG A 171 -8.69 -12.20 3.15
C ARG A 171 -8.81 -13.59 3.77
N ARG A 172 -7.71 -14.25 4.13
CA ARG A 172 -7.72 -15.59 4.75
C ARG A 172 -7.22 -15.59 6.20
N LYS A 173 -6.73 -14.45 6.70
CA LYS A 173 -6.04 -14.38 8.00
C LYS A 173 -6.96 -14.48 9.20
N LEU A 174 -8.26 -14.17 9.08
CA LEU A 174 -9.20 -14.34 10.20
C LEU A 174 -9.30 -15.79 10.65
N TYR A 175 -9.19 -16.74 9.71
CA TYR A 175 -9.06 -18.16 10.04
C TYR A 175 -7.79 -18.46 10.84
N ASP A 176 -6.62 -17.96 10.40
CA ASP A 176 -5.35 -18.22 11.09
C ASP A 176 -5.30 -17.54 12.47
N ILE A 177 -5.86 -16.33 12.58
CA ILE A 177 -6.06 -15.61 13.85
C ILE A 177 -6.93 -16.43 14.81
N GLY A 178 -8.07 -16.95 14.34
CA GLY A 178 -8.94 -17.81 15.15
C GLY A 178 -8.22 -19.07 15.64
N ARG A 179 -7.40 -19.70 14.78
CA ARG A 179 -6.57 -20.85 15.18
C ARG A 179 -5.56 -20.49 16.26
N MET A 180 -4.92 -19.33 16.16
CA MET A 180 -3.95 -18.89 17.18
C MET A 180 -4.66 -18.57 18.50
N GLN A 181 -5.83 -17.94 18.44
CA GLN A 181 -6.66 -17.66 19.62
C GLN A 181 -7.11 -18.96 20.33
N GLU A 182 -7.51 -20.00 19.59
CA GLU A 182 -7.79 -21.32 20.18
C GLU A 182 -6.56 -21.90 20.90
N LYS A 183 -5.38 -21.81 20.28
CA LYS A 183 -4.12 -22.28 20.89
C LYS A 183 -3.76 -21.52 22.16
N LEU A 184 -4.20 -20.27 22.27
CA LEU A 184 -4.03 -19.40 23.44
C LEU A 184 -5.16 -19.55 24.48
N GLY A 185 -6.21 -20.35 24.19
CA GLY A 185 -7.37 -20.52 25.07
C GLY A 185 -8.39 -19.38 25.01
N LEU A 186 -8.24 -18.45 24.06
CA LEU A 186 -9.15 -17.32 23.82
C LEU A 186 -10.33 -17.78 22.96
N LEU A 187 -11.15 -18.66 23.52
CA LEU A 187 -12.15 -19.42 22.75
C LEU A 187 -13.26 -18.51 22.20
N THR A 188 -13.69 -17.50 22.95
CA THR A 188 -14.74 -16.57 22.51
C THR A 188 -14.26 -15.73 21.33
N GLU A 189 -13.04 -15.21 21.42
CA GLU A 189 -12.40 -14.42 20.37
C GLU A 189 -12.14 -15.29 19.12
N ALA A 190 -11.73 -16.55 19.31
CA ALA A 190 -11.56 -17.50 18.23
C ALA A 190 -12.86 -17.72 17.45
N ALA A 191 -13.98 -17.91 18.15
CA ALA A 191 -15.30 -18.04 17.54
C ALA A 191 -15.65 -16.81 16.70
N THR A 192 -15.47 -15.61 17.24
CA THR A 192 -15.70 -14.34 16.52
C THR A 192 -14.84 -14.23 15.27
N SER A 193 -13.57 -14.64 15.33
CA SER A 193 -12.66 -14.61 14.18
C SER A 193 -13.12 -15.57 13.08
N TYR A 194 -13.56 -16.78 13.43
CA TYR A 194 -14.10 -17.73 12.46
C TYR A 194 -15.39 -17.27 11.82
N GLU A 195 -16.34 -16.75 12.61
CA GLU A 195 -17.58 -16.15 12.10
C GLU A 195 -17.26 -15.01 11.13
N SER A 196 -16.36 -14.12 11.52
CA SER A 196 -15.92 -12.99 10.68
C SER A 196 -15.27 -13.45 9.37
N GLN A 197 -14.55 -14.59 9.36
CA GLN A 197 -13.97 -15.15 8.13
C GLN A 197 -15.07 -15.56 7.14
N GLN A 198 -16.16 -16.16 7.64
CA GLN A 198 -17.30 -16.57 6.80
C GLN A 198 -18.10 -15.38 6.31
N GLU A 199 -18.35 -14.39 7.17
CA GLU A 199 -19.16 -13.23 6.83
C GLU A 199 -18.45 -12.27 5.88
N ARG A 200 -17.18 -11.97 6.15
CA ARG A 200 -16.42 -10.98 5.38
C ARG A 200 -15.81 -11.56 4.11
N PHE A 201 -15.48 -12.85 4.12
CA PHE A 201 -14.80 -13.53 3.02
C PHE A 201 -15.40 -14.92 2.74
N PRO A 202 -16.71 -15.00 2.39
CA PRO A 202 -17.40 -16.27 2.17
C PRO A 202 -16.80 -17.10 1.01
N ASP A 203 -16.25 -16.44 -0.01
CA ASP A 203 -15.62 -17.10 -1.17
C ASP A 203 -14.13 -17.44 -0.94
N SER A 204 -13.60 -17.21 0.25
CA SER A 204 -12.20 -17.53 0.55
C SER A 204 -11.98 -19.05 0.59
N SER A 205 -10.79 -19.48 0.20
CA SER A 205 -10.41 -20.91 0.25
C SER A 205 -10.40 -21.52 1.66
N VAL A 206 -10.54 -20.68 2.70
CA VAL A 206 -10.55 -21.09 4.11
C VAL A 206 -11.92 -20.89 4.78
N ALA A 207 -12.94 -20.36 4.08
CA ALA A 207 -14.26 -20.11 4.67
C ALA A 207 -14.88 -21.40 5.26
N ASN A 208 -14.89 -22.48 4.48
CA ASN A 208 -15.38 -23.78 4.95
C ASN A 208 -14.53 -24.36 6.11
N LYS A 209 -13.24 -24.05 6.16
CA LYS A 209 -12.37 -24.48 7.27
C LYS A 209 -12.69 -23.71 8.55
N ALA A 210 -12.98 -22.41 8.43
CA ALA A 210 -13.43 -21.58 9.54
C ALA A 210 -14.78 -22.04 10.08
N GLU A 211 -15.73 -22.39 9.20
CA GLU A 211 -17.02 -22.98 9.58
C GLU A 211 -16.85 -24.25 10.41
N GLN A 212 -16.04 -25.18 9.91
CA GLN A 212 -15.79 -26.45 10.59
C GLN A 212 -15.09 -26.25 11.93
N ALA A 213 -14.13 -25.32 12.00
CA ALA A 213 -13.44 -24.98 13.24
C ALA A 213 -14.41 -24.37 14.26
N LEU A 214 -15.26 -23.42 13.84
CA LEU A 214 -16.28 -22.80 14.67
C LEU A 214 -17.28 -23.85 15.21
N ALA A 215 -17.81 -24.71 14.35
CA ALA A 215 -18.75 -25.75 14.75
C ALA A 215 -18.14 -26.70 15.77
N LYS A 216 -16.89 -27.12 15.54
CA LYS A 216 -16.13 -27.96 16.48
C LYS A 216 -15.89 -27.25 17.81
N LEU A 217 -15.52 -25.98 17.77
CA LEU A 217 -15.26 -25.15 18.95
C LEU A 217 -16.52 -25.00 19.81
N LYS A 218 -17.67 -24.70 19.19
CA LYS A 218 -18.96 -24.59 19.88
C LYS A 218 -19.41 -25.92 20.48
N ALA A 219 -19.33 -27.01 19.71
CA ALA A 219 -19.71 -28.35 20.18
C ALA A 219 -18.82 -28.84 21.35
N ALA A 220 -17.54 -28.48 21.36
CA ALA A 220 -16.63 -28.81 22.45
C ALA A 220 -16.83 -27.94 23.71
N ASN A 221 -17.47 -26.77 23.57
CA ASN A 221 -17.64 -25.79 24.64
C ASN A 221 -19.09 -25.25 24.72
N PRO A 222 -20.10 -26.12 24.94
CA PRO A 222 -21.50 -25.72 24.91
C PRO A 222 -21.87 -24.71 26.00
N GLU A 223 -21.14 -24.68 27.12
CA GLU A 223 -21.35 -23.70 28.19
C GLU A 223 -20.96 -22.27 27.77
N LEU A 224 -19.93 -22.14 26.92
CA LEU A 224 -19.48 -20.85 26.39
C LEU A 224 -20.34 -20.38 25.22
N PHE A 225 -20.93 -21.32 24.48
CA PHE A 225 -21.72 -21.04 23.28
C PHE A 225 -23.07 -21.75 23.37
N PRO A 226 -23.99 -21.28 24.25
CA PRO A 226 -25.31 -21.88 24.34
C PRO A 226 -26.03 -21.70 23.01
N GLU A 227 -26.48 -22.82 22.43
CA GLU A 227 -27.42 -22.79 21.32
C GLU A 227 -28.63 -21.95 21.76
N PRO A 228 -29.12 -21.03 20.91
CA PRO A 228 -30.36 -20.33 21.21
C PRO A 228 -31.42 -21.41 21.41
N VAL A 229 -31.86 -21.57 22.67
CA VAL A 229 -32.97 -22.45 23.00
C VAL A 229 -34.11 -21.99 22.12
N ALA A 230 -34.47 -22.83 21.14
CA ALA A 230 -35.64 -22.61 20.32
C ALA A 230 -36.77 -22.38 21.31
N GLU A 231 -37.27 -21.14 21.38
CA GLU A 231 -38.50 -20.85 22.08
C GLU A 231 -39.52 -21.79 21.44
N THR A 232 -39.85 -22.87 22.14
CA THR A 232 -41.02 -23.67 21.83
C THR A 232 -42.14 -22.66 21.71
N PRO A 233 -42.79 -22.51 20.55
CA PRO A 233 -43.85 -21.53 20.40
C PRO A 233 -44.84 -21.85 21.50
N ALA A 234 -45.03 -20.88 22.41
CA ALA A 234 -45.97 -21.02 23.51
C ALA A 234 -47.28 -21.50 22.90
N ALA A 235 -47.65 -22.73 23.25
CA ALA A 235 -48.87 -23.33 22.81
C ALA A 235 -50.03 -22.42 23.21
N GLU A 236 -50.82 -22.03 22.21
CA GLU A 236 -52.26 -21.85 22.33
C GLU A 236 -52.74 -20.66 23.18
N ALA A 237 -52.70 -19.46 22.60
CA ALA A 237 -53.76 -18.47 22.82
C ALA A 237 -54.68 -18.47 21.59
N ALA A 238 -55.81 -19.18 21.72
CA ALA A 238 -56.89 -19.20 20.74
C ALA A 238 -57.38 -17.76 20.41
N PRO A 239 -57.75 -17.46 19.15
CA PRO A 239 -58.28 -16.15 18.81
C PRO A 239 -59.73 -16.04 19.30
N ALA A 240 -59.97 -15.18 20.29
CA ALA A 240 -61.32 -14.74 20.63
C ALA A 240 -61.84 -13.82 19.52
N ALA A 241 -63.03 -14.17 19.03
CA ALA A 241 -63.74 -13.53 17.95
C ALA A 241 -64.21 -12.09 18.26
N GLU A 242 -64.17 -11.26 17.23
CA GLU A 242 -65.26 -10.39 16.76
C GLU A 242 -65.99 -9.48 17.78
N ALA A 243 -65.69 -8.18 17.73
CA ALA A 243 -66.68 -7.10 17.85
C ALA A 243 -66.13 -5.77 17.30
N ALA A 244 -66.85 -5.19 16.35
CA ALA A 244 -66.78 -3.79 15.92
C ALA A 244 -68.21 -3.20 16.01
N PRO A 245 -68.51 -1.90 15.82
CA PRO A 245 -67.67 -0.68 15.83
C PRO A 245 -68.32 0.53 16.58
N ALA A 246 -67.63 1.68 16.50
CA ALA A 246 -68.11 3.08 16.42
C ALA A 246 -68.39 3.89 17.70
N ALA A 247 -67.67 5.02 17.84
CA ALA A 247 -68.28 6.34 18.00
C ALA A 247 -67.26 7.48 17.76
N GLU A 248 -67.75 8.46 17.02
CA GLU A 248 -67.18 9.69 16.48
C GLU A 248 -67.29 10.85 17.49
N ALA A 249 -66.26 11.72 17.58
CA ALA A 249 -66.43 13.16 17.89
C ALA A 249 -65.08 13.92 17.79
N ALA A 250 -64.99 14.81 16.79
CA ALA A 250 -64.07 15.96 16.75
C ALA A 250 -64.73 17.19 17.45
N PRO A 251 -64.19 18.43 17.47
CA PRO A 251 -62.92 18.96 16.94
C PRO A 251 -62.15 19.90 17.89
N ALA A 252 -61.00 20.40 17.39
CA ALA A 252 -60.11 21.41 17.99
C ALA A 252 -60.71 22.83 18.05
N PRO A 253 -60.04 23.75 18.77
CA PRO A 253 -59.81 25.06 18.16
C PRO A 253 -58.36 25.57 18.17
N GLU A 254 -58.12 26.35 17.13
CA GLU A 254 -56.95 27.07 16.65
C GLU A 254 -56.74 28.40 17.39
N ALA A 255 -55.49 28.79 17.68
CA ALA A 255 -55.08 30.19 17.82
C ALA A 255 -53.54 30.33 17.77
N ALA A 256 -53.06 31.04 16.75
CA ALA A 256 -51.67 31.46 16.50
C ALA A 256 -51.44 32.91 17.04
N PRO A 257 -50.38 33.67 16.69
CA PRO A 257 -48.97 33.37 16.37
C PRO A 257 -47.94 34.31 17.07
N ALA A 258 -46.65 34.04 16.78
CA ALA A 258 -45.52 34.96 16.57
C ALA A 258 -44.89 35.76 17.75
N ALA A 259 -43.59 35.52 17.96
CA ALA A 259 -42.60 36.58 18.12
C ALA A 259 -41.21 36.12 17.64
N GLU A 260 -40.78 36.76 16.56
CA GLU A 260 -39.47 36.76 15.93
C GLU A 260 -38.53 37.70 16.70
N ALA A 261 -37.29 37.30 16.98
CA ALA A 261 -36.16 38.22 17.19
C ALA A 261 -34.82 37.48 17.01
N ALA A 262 -33.96 38.15 16.25
CA ALA A 262 -32.76 37.67 15.58
C ALA A 262 -31.48 37.68 16.47
N PRO A 263 -30.31 37.23 15.95
CA PRO A 263 -29.12 36.86 16.71
C PRO A 263 -28.01 37.93 16.74
N ALA A 264 -27.08 37.80 17.70
CA ALA A 264 -25.70 38.32 17.71
C ALA A 264 -25.02 37.75 19.00
N ALA A 265 -23.74 37.44 19.12
CA ALA A 265 -22.56 37.94 18.41
C ALA A 265 -21.40 36.92 18.48
N GLU A 266 -20.62 36.96 17.41
CA GLU A 266 -19.25 36.48 17.26
C GLU A 266 -18.27 37.33 18.09
N ALA A 267 -17.32 36.70 18.79
CA ALA A 267 -16.07 37.36 19.21
C ALA A 267 -14.93 36.32 19.29
N ALA A 268 -13.82 36.69 18.66
CA ALA A 268 -12.66 35.92 18.28
C ALA A 268 -11.61 35.73 19.42
N PRO A 269 -10.46 35.05 19.18
CA PRO A 269 -9.60 34.45 20.20
C PRO A 269 -8.46 35.36 20.69
N ALA A 270 -7.86 34.99 21.83
CA ALA A 270 -6.61 35.50 22.39
C ALA A 270 -5.98 34.36 23.23
N ALA A 271 -4.67 34.17 23.37
CA ALA A 271 -3.48 34.75 22.77
C ALA A 271 -2.32 33.76 23.01
N GLU A 272 -1.35 33.84 22.11
CA GLU A 272 0.00 33.29 22.15
C GLU A 272 0.80 33.84 23.35
N ALA A 273 1.57 32.97 24.04
CA ALA A 273 2.65 33.38 24.92
C ALA A 273 3.88 32.47 24.69
N ALA A 274 4.95 33.11 24.24
CA ALA A 274 6.27 32.55 23.93
C ALA A 274 7.07 32.20 25.21
N PRO A 275 8.19 31.45 25.09
CA PRO A 275 8.96 30.94 26.23
C PRO A 275 10.02 31.95 26.72
N ALA A 276 10.30 31.93 28.02
CA ALA A 276 11.46 32.59 28.61
C ALA A 276 12.62 31.60 28.81
N ALA A 277 13.77 31.96 28.23
CA ALA A 277 15.08 31.42 28.55
C ALA A 277 15.59 31.97 29.89
N GLU A 278 16.59 31.30 30.49
CA GLU A 278 17.85 31.85 31.07
C GLU A 278 18.46 30.86 32.08
N ALA A 279 19.61 30.25 31.73
CA ALA A 279 20.96 30.31 32.35
C ALA A 279 21.02 29.99 33.87
N ALA A 280 21.96 29.21 34.42
CA ALA A 280 23.42 29.11 34.29
C ALA A 280 23.89 27.92 35.17
N PRO A 281 25.19 27.70 35.50
CA PRO A 281 26.45 28.15 34.90
C PRO A 281 27.28 27.02 34.24
#